data_AF-W8YQS7-F1
#
_entry.id   AF-W8YQS7-F1
#
_cell.length_a   1.000
_cell.length_b   1.000
_cell.length_c   1.000
_cell.angle_alpha   90.00
_cell.angle_beta   90.00
_cell.angle_gamma   90.00
#
_symmetry.space_group_name_H-M   'P 1'
#
loop_
_entity.id
_entity.type
_entity.pdbx_description
1 polymer ?
#
loop_
_entity_poly.entity_id
_entity_poly.type
_entity_poly.pdbx_seq_one_letter_code
_entity_poly.pdbx_strand_id
1 'polypeptide(L)'
;VRLDLAPLLPPRGRTALLADGLRYEPQSAPLQWELGVAYAELGDAPRAEARLRAALRLDKWNASRQAALPELLLQLAQLQLRQGKAALARGTARRGLALYADYSELVRQAPIPGTPANSRGFRMMPEAAAAAASLAELLDGRMAAAIP
;
A
#
# COMPACT_ATOMS: atom_id res chain seq x y z
N VAL A 1 4.30 -20.74 -7.46
CA VAL A 1 5.70 -20.65 -7.95
C VAL A 1 6.22 -19.20 -8.04
N ARG A 2 5.68 -18.31 -8.89
CA ARG A 2 6.25 -16.93 -9.03
C ARG A 2 6.09 -16.06 -7.78
N LEU A 3 4.92 -16.09 -7.15
CA LEU A 3 4.68 -15.38 -5.87
C LEU A 3 5.58 -15.93 -4.75
N ASP A 4 5.84 -17.23 -4.74
CA ASP A 4 6.69 -17.87 -3.72
C ASP A 4 8.18 -17.53 -3.92
N LEU A 5 8.60 -17.30 -5.16
CA LEU A 5 9.98 -16.94 -5.51
C LEU A 5 10.26 -15.44 -5.37
N ALA A 6 9.24 -14.59 -5.51
CA ALA A 6 9.40 -13.14 -5.48
C ALA A 6 10.10 -12.61 -4.22
N PRO A 7 9.76 -13.06 -2.99
CA PRO A 7 10.45 -12.65 -1.77
C PRO A 7 11.95 -12.97 -1.74
N LEU A 8 12.39 -14.01 -2.47
CA LEU A 8 13.78 -14.45 -2.53
C LEU A 8 14.66 -13.57 -3.42
N LEU A 9 14.04 -12.71 -4.24
CA LEU A 9 14.74 -11.85 -5.17
C LEU A 9 14.94 -10.44 -4.60
N PRO A 10 16.04 -9.75 -4.96
CA PRO A 10 16.18 -8.33 -4.70
C PRO A 10 15.07 -7.55 -5.44
N PRO A 11 14.68 -6.34 -4.99
CA PRO A 11 13.51 -5.63 -5.51
C PRO A 11 13.51 -5.44 -7.04
N ARG A 12 14.69 -5.23 -7.65
CA ARG A 12 14.83 -5.15 -9.12
C ARG A 12 14.50 -6.47 -9.83
N GLY A 13 15.02 -7.59 -9.33
CA GLY A 13 14.71 -8.92 -9.88
C GLY A 13 13.25 -9.31 -9.63
N ARG A 14 12.72 -8.94 -8.46
CA ARG A 14 11.34 -9.15 -8.06
C ARG A 14 10.35 -8.45 -9.00
N THR A 15 10.58 -7.17 -9.31
CA THR A 15 9.71 -6.42 -10.23
C THR A 15 9.68 -7.03 -11.63
N ALA A 16 10.82 -7.50 -12.17
CA ALA A 16 10.87 -8.18 -13.46
C ALA A 16 10.09 -9.50 -13.46
N LEU A 17 10.29 -10.35 -12.46
CA LEU A 17 9.59 -11.64 -12.32
C LEU A 17 8.06 -11.44 -12.22
N LEU A 18 7.63 -10.49 -11.39
CA LEU A 18 6.21 -10.21 -11.17
C LEU A 18 5.55 -9.55 -12.39
N ALA A 19 6.26 -8.64 -13.08
CA ALA A 19 5.78 -8.04 -14.31
C ALA A 19 5.61 -9.06 -15.44
N ASP A 20 6.52 -10.03 -15.56
CA ASP A 20 6.36 -11.15 -16.49
C ASP A 20 5.14 -12.01 -16.12
N GLY A 21 4.96 -12.32 -14.84
CA GLY A 21 3.77 -13.02 -14.34
C GLY A 21 2.46 -12.35 -14.75
N LEU A 22 2.38 -11.03 -14.68
CA LEU A 22 1.19 -10.27 -15.10
C LEU A 22 0.90 -10.33 -16.60
N ARG A 23 1.85 -10.73 -17.45
CA ARG A 23 1.57 -10.96 -18.89
C ARG A 23 0.67 -12.18 -19.09
N TYR A 24 0.78 -13.17 -18.21
CA TYR A 24 -0.02 -14.39 -18.22
C TYR A 24 -1.28 -14.25 -17.35
N GLU A 25 -1.20 -13.51 -16.25
CA GLU A 25 -2.30 -13.32 -15.29
C GLU A 25 -2.58 -11.83 -15.00
N PRO A 26 -3.08 -11.04 -15.97
CA PRO A 26 -3.19 -9.58 -15.82
C PRO A 26 -4.16 -9.13 -14.72
N GLN A 27 -5.12 -9.98 -14.35
CA GLN A 27 -6.14 -9.71 -13.32
C GLN A 27 -5.81 -10.36 -11.96
N SER A 28 -4.57 -10.82 -11.76
CA SER A 28 -4.15 -11.39 -10.48
C SER A 28 -3.94 -10.28 -9.45
N ALA A 29 -4.89 -10.13 -8.52
CA ALA A 29 -4.78 -9.17 -7.41
C ALA A 29 -3.51 -9.39 -6.56
N PRO A 30 -3.11 -10.62 -6.22
CA PRO A 30 -1.83 -10.87 -5.54
C PRO A 30 -0.61 -10.39 -6.33
N LEU A 31 -0.52 -10.67 -7.64
CA LEU A 31 0.62 -10.22 -8.45
C LEU A 31 0.68 -8.69 -8.58
N GLN A 32 -0.47 -8.02 -8.74
CA GLN A 32 -0.53 -6.56 -8.74
C GLN A 32 -0.08 -5.99 -7.39
N TRP A 33 -0.47 -6.63 -6.28
CA TRP A 33 -0.08 -6.20 -4.93
C TRP A 33 1.43 -6.31 -4.73
N GLU A 34 2.00 -7.50 -4.94
CA GLU A 34 3.43 -7.75 -4.74
C GLU A 34 4.30 -6.88 -5.67
N LEU A 35 3.83 -6.63 -6.90
CA LEU A 35 4.56 -5.74 -7.81
C LEU A 35 4.54 -4.30 -7.30
N GLY A 36 3.43 -3.86 -6.72
CA GLY A 36 3.33 -2.56 -6.07
C GLY A 36 4.25 -2.41 -4.87
N VAL A 37 4.31 -3.42 -3.99
CA VAL A 37 5.25 -3.48 -2.87
C VAL A 37 6.70 -3.40 -3.35
N ALA A 38 7.07 -4.20 -4.36
CA ALA A 38 8.41 -4.18 -4.93
C ALA A 38 8.81 -2.81 -5.52
N TYR A 39 7.86 -2.08 -6.13
CA TYR A 39 8.11 -0.70 -6.57
C TYR A 39 8.25 0.28 -5.40
N ALA A 40 7.51 0.11 -4.32
CA ALA A 40 7.64 0.94 -3.12
C ALA A 40 9.02 0.78 -2.47
N GLU A 41 9.52 -0.45 -2.36
CA GLU A 41 10.88 -0.75 -1.89
C GLU A 41 11.97 -0.08 -2.75
N LEU A 42 11.73 0.05 -4.06
CA LEU A 42 12.62 0.75 -4.98
C LEU A 42 12.48 2.29 -4.91
N GLY A 43 11.53 2.82 -4.14
CA GLY A 43 11.24 4.24 -4.06
C GLY A 43 10.43 4.80 -5.25
N ASP A 44 9.93 3.95 -6.15
CA ASP A 44 9.12 4.36 -7.30
C ASP A 44 7.65 4.51 -6.90
N ALA A 45 7.34 5.64 -6.24
CA ALA A 45 6.01 5.93 -5.74
C ALA A 45 4.90 5.91 -6.81
N PRO A 46 5.09 6.50 -8.02
CA PRO A 46 4.06 6.45 -9.05
C PRO A 46 3.71 5.03 -9.47
N ARG A 47 4.71 4.16 -9.71
CA ARG A 47 4.43 2.77 -10.11
C ARG A 47 3.88 1.94 -8.96
N ALA A 48 4.39 2.14 -7.74
CA ALA A 48 3.88 1.46 -6.55
C ALA A 48 2.37 1.70 -6.38
N GLU A 49 1.96 2.97 -6.37
CA GLU A 49 0.56 3.34 -6.17
C GLU A 49 -0.34 2.78 -7.28
N ALA A 50 0.07 2.88 -8.54
CA ALA A 50 -0.73 2.37 -9.66
C ALA A 50 -1.03 0.87 -9.52
N ARG A 51 -0.05 0.08 -9.07
CA ARG A 51 -0.16 -1.37 -8.89
C ARG A 51 -0.96 -1.74 -7.65
N LEU A 52 -0.73 -1.06 -6.52
CA LEU A 52 -1.49 -1.26 -5.29
C LEU A 52 -2.97 -0.91 -5.48
N ARG A 53 -3.29 0.20 -6.16
CA ARG A 53 -4.68 0.55 -6.54
C ARG A 53 -5.30 -0.48 -7.47
N ALA A 54 -4.54 -1.02 -8.43
CA ALA A 54 -5.04 -2.08 -9.31
C ALA A 54 -5.38 -3.35 -8.52
N ALA A 55 -4.56 -3.73 -7.54
CA ALA A 55 -4.83 -4.86 -6.65
C ALA A 55 -6.10 -4.63 -5.81
N LEU A 56 -6.28 -3.45 -5.23
CA LEU A 56 -7.47 -3.11 -4.45
C LEU A 56 -8.73 -3.01 -5.31
N ARG A 57 -8.64 -2.58 -6.57
CA ARG A 57 -9.78 -2.62 -7.49
C ARG A 57 -10.26 -4.05 -7.77
N LEU A 58 -9.33 -5.00 -7.81
CA LEU A 58 -9.63 -6.42 -8.03
C LEU A 58 -10.16 -7.10 -6.76
N ASP A 59 -9.73 -6.66 -5.57
CA ASP A 59 -10.16 -7.24 -4.28
C ASP A 59 -10.30 -6.15 -3.19
N LYS A 60 -11.33 -5.30 -3.32
CA LYS A 60 -11.53 -4.14 -2.42
C LYS A 60 -11.94 -4.53 -1.00
N TRP A 61 -12.43 -5.75 -0.81
CA TRP A 61 -12.88 -6.29 0.48
C TRP A 61 -11.82 -7.13 1.19
N ASN A 62 -10.54 -6.88 0.88
CA ASN A 62 -9.40 -7.49 1.55
C ASN A 62 -8.90 -6.56 2.66
N ALA A 63 -9.38 -6.79 3.88
CA ALA A 63 -9.06 -5.93 5.03
C ALA A 63 -7.54 -5.83 5.27
N SER A 64 -6.81 -6.94 5.12
CA SER A 64 -5.35 -6.95 5.29
C SER A 64 -4.63 -6.05 4.27
N ARG A 65 -5.02 -6.10 2.99
CA ARG A 65 -4.42 -5.21 1.97
C ARG A 65 -4.84 -3.75 2.12
N GLN A 66 -6.09 -3.52 2.47
CA GLN A 66 -6.57 -2.16 2.76
C GLN A 66 -5.80 -1.56 3.94
N ALA A 67 -5.53 -2.36 4.98
CA ALA A 67 -4.80 -1.94 6.17
C ALA A 67 -3.30 -1.75 5.95
N ALA A 68 -2.69 -2.56 5.09
CA ALA A 68 -1.26 -2.48 4.80
C ALA A 68 -0.90 -1.29 3.90
N LEU A 69 -1.86 -0.72 3.15
CA LEU A 69 -1.58 0.34 2.18
C LEU A 69 -1.07 1.66 2.82
N PRO A 70 -1.68 2.18 3.92
CA PRO A 70 -1.15 3.33 4.63
C PRO A 70 0.27 3.10 5.17
N GLU A 71 0.58 1.90 5.67
CA GLU A 71 1.90 1.54 6.18
C GLU A 71 2.96 1.55 5.07
N LEU A 72 2.67 0.95 3.92
CA LEU A 72 3.56 0.98 2.75
C LEU A 72 3.87 2.42 2.30
N LEU A 73 2.87 3.29 2.32
CA LEU A 73 3.05 4.70 1.95
C LEU A 73 3.81 5.49 3.01
N LEU A 74 3.67 5.16 4.29
CA LEU A 74 4.50 5.72 5.36
C LEU A 74 5.97 5.34 5.18
N GLN A 75 6.26 4.06 4.96
CA GLN A 75 7.63 3.57 4.72
C GLN A 75 8.26 4.23 3.49
N LEU A 76 7.49 4.39 2.41
CA LEU A 76 7.94 5.10 1.21
C LEU A 76 8.19 6.59 1.46
N ALA A 77 7.31 7.27 2.21
CA ALA A 77 7.51 8.66 2.58
C ALA A 77 8.78 8.85 3.45
N GLN A 78 9.02 7.94 4.40
CA GLN A 78 10.25 7.91 5.20
C GLN A 78 11.49 7.67 4.35
N LEU A 79 11.44 6.74 3.39
CA LEU A 79 12.51 6.52 2.43
C LEU A 79 12.81 7.79 1.60
N GLN A 80 11.76 8.50 1.17
CA GLN A 80 11.90 9.76 0.44
C GLN A 80 12.52 10.85 1.31
N LEU A 81 12.17 10.95 2.59
CA LEU A 81 12.82 11.87 3.53
C LEU A 81 14.31 11.57 3.70
N ARG A 82 14.69 10.30 3.87
CA ARG A 82 16.09 9.87 3.96
C ARG A 82 16.91 10.22 2.70
N GLN A 83 16.24 10.31 1.56
CA GLN A 83 16.85 10.74 0.29
C GLN A 83 16.83 12.27 0.08
N GLY A 84 16.41 13.06 1.07
CA GLY A 84 16.27 14.52 0.96
C GLY A 84 15.07 14.98 0.12
N LYS A 85 14.17 14.07 -0.28
CA LYS A 85 13.05 14.35 -1.20
C LYS A 85 11.79 14.74 -0.42
N ALA A 86 11.87 15.79 0.41
CA ALA A 86 10.80 16.19 1.33
C ALA A 86 9.46 16.50 0.63
N ALA A 87 9.48 17.13 -0.55
CA ALA A 87 8.26 17.41 -1.33
C ALA A 87 7.56 16.12 -1.78
N LEU A 88 8.31 15.10 -2.20
CA LEU A 88 7.75 13.80 -2.56
C LEU A 88 7.19 13.09 -1.33
N ALA A 89 7.91 13.12 -0.21
CA ALA A 89 7.45 12.52 1.05
C ALA A 89 6.10 13.10 1.49
N ARG A 90 5.94 14.42 1.48
CA ARG A 90 4.66 15.08 1.76
C ARG A 90 3.58 14.68 0.77
N GLY A 91 3.90 14.58 -0.53
CA GLY A 91 2.96 14.09 -1.54
C GLY A 91 2.50 12.66 -1.26
N THR A 92 3.44 11.77 -0.93
CA THR A 92 3.17 10.36 -0.58
C THR A 92 2.31 10.27 0.68
N ALA A 93 2.60 11.08 1.70
CA ALA A 93 1.83 11.08 2.94
C ALA A 93 0.39 11.55 2.74
N ARG A 94 0.16 12.61 1.95
CA ARG A 94 -1.22 13.03 1.58
C ARG A 94 -1.99 11.92 0.89
N ARG A 95 -1.34 11.18 -0.03
CA ARG A 95 -1.98 10.06 -0.73
C ARG A 95 -2.29 8.90 0.20
N GLY A 96 -1.41 8.60 1.16
CA GLY A 96 -1.68 7.57 2.17
C GLY A 96 -2.86 7.92 3.06
N LEU A 97 -2.99 9.17 3.48
CA LEU A 97 -4.17 9.64 4.22
C LEU A 97 -5.46 9.57 3.40
N ALA A 98 -5.40 9.93 2.10
CA ALA A 98 -6.56 9.82 1.21
C ALA A 98 -7.03 8.36 1.08
N LEU A 99 -6.11 7.43 0.87
CA LEU A 99 -6.43 5.99 0.77
C LEU A 99 -6.93 5.40 2.10
N TYR A 100 -6.41 5.88 3.24
CA TYR A 100 -6.94 5.54 4.55
C TYR A 100 -8.39 6.03 4.74
N ALA A 101 -8.71 7.24 4.25
CA ALA A 101 -10.07 7.76 4.26
C ALA A 101 -11.01 6.91 3.39
N ASP A 102 -10.55 6.51 2.19
CA ASP A 102 -11.28 5.58 1.32
C ASP A 102 -11.54 4.23 2.01
N TYR A 103 -10.55 3.69 2.73
CA TYR A 103 -10.72 2.46 3.51
C TYR A 103 -11.74 2.63 4.64
N SER A 104 -11.66 3.73 5.39
CA SER A 104 -12.61 4.07 6.44
C SER A 104 -14.04 4.17 5.89
N GLU A 105 -14.21 4.72 4.70
CA GLU A 105 -15.49 4.77 3.99
C GLU A 105 -15.99 3.36 3.65
N LEU A 106 -15.13 2.50 3.09
CA LEU A 106 -15.50 1.12 2.78
C LEU A 106 -15.93 0.37 4.04
N VAL A 107 -15.27 0.59 5.19
CA VAL A 107 -15.67 -0.03 6.47
C VAL A 107 -17.05 0.45 6.91
N ARG A 108 -17.38 1.74 6.73
CA ARG A 108 -18.72 2.26 7.03
C ARG A 108 -19.81 1.66 6.14
N GLN A 109 -19.47 1.34 4.90
CA GLN A 109 -20.38 0.72 3.93
C GLN A 109 -20.47 -0.81 4.05
N ALA A 110 -19.55 -1.45 4.78
CA ALA A 110 -19.46 -2.90 4.95
C ALA A 110 -20.65 -3.59 5.66
N PRO A 111 -21.41 -2.97 6.58
CA PRO A 111 -22.46 -3.66 7.34
C PRO A 111 -23.68 -4.13 6.54
N ILE A 112 -23.69 -4.04 5.22
CA ILE A 112 -24.82 -4.50 4.39
C ILE A 112 -24.88 -6.04 4.47
N PRO A 113 -25.91 -6.63 5.11
CA PRO A 113 -26.04 -8.08 5.23
C PRO A 113 -26.10 -8.73 3.84
N GLY A 114 -25.44 -9.87 3.67
CA GLY A 114 -25.37 -10.59 2.38
C GLY A 114 -24.28 -10.11 1.40
N THR A 115 -23.45 -9.13 1.77
CA THR A 115 -22.31 -8.71 0.95
C THR A 115 -20.99 -9.44 1.31
N PRO A 116 -20.03 -9.57 0.36
CA PRO A 116 -18.70 -10.13 0.65
C PRO A 116 -17.94 -9.41 1.78
N ALA A 117 -18.27 -8.14 2.06
CA ALA A 117 -17.69 -7.37 3.15
C ALA A 117 -18.07 -7.95 4.52
N ASN A 118 -19.35 -8.31 4.70
CA ASN A 118 -19.87 -8.86 5.95
C ASN A 118 -19.28 -10.26 6.26
N SER A 119 -19.24 -11.15 5.26
CA SER A 119 -18.72 -12.52 5.44
C SER A 119 -17.22 -12.59 5.73
N ARG A 120 -16.45 -11.55 5.38
CA ARG A 120 -14.99 -11.49 5.58
C ARG A 120 -14.59 -10.76 6.87
N GLY A 121 -15.54 -10.35 7.71
CA GLY A 121 -15.25 -9.56 8.90
C GLY A 121 -14.54 -8.24 8.58
N PHE A 122 -14.89 -7.64 7.44
CA PHE A 122 -14.23 -6.43 6.94
C PHE A 122 -14.48 -5.28 7.91
N ARG A 123 -13.42 -4.86 8.60
CA ARG A 123 -13.46 -3.89 9.69
C ARG A 123 -12.18 -3.09 9.69
N MET A 124 -12.21 -1.96 10.37
CA MET A 124 -11.02 -1.13 10.51
C MET A 124 -9.93 -1.87 11.29
N MET A 125 -8.72 -1.90 10.72
CA MET A 125 -7.55 -2.51 11.36
C MET A 125 -6.76 -1.44 12.13
N PRO A 126 -6.34 -1.69 13.39
CA PRO A 126 -5.60 -0.71 14.20
C PRO A 126 -4.30 -0.21 13.56
N GLU A 127 -3.60 -1.09 12.84
CA GLU A 127 -2.32 -0.81 12.18
C GLU A 127 -2.49 0.27 11.11
N ALA A 128 -3.62 0.25 10.39
CA ALA A 128 -3.95 1.26 9.40
C ALA A 128 -4.10 2.65 10.03
N ALA A 129 -4.74 2.72 11.20
CA ALA A 129 -4.97 3.97 11.94
C ALA A 129 -3.66 4.52 12.51
N ALA A 130 -2.79 3.65 13.04
CA ALA A 130 -1.47 4.03 13.50
C ALA A 130 -0.62 4.63 12.36
N ALA A 131 -0.59 3.95 11.20
CA ALA A 131 0.13 4.45 10.03
C ALA A 131 -0.43 5.80 9.53
N ALA A 132 -1.76 5.97 9.51
CA ALA A 132 -2.39 7.23 9.15
C ALA A 132 -2.02 8.36 10.13
N ALA A 133 -1.96 8.10 11.43
CA ALA A 133 -1.51 9.08 12.42
C ALA A 133 -0.08 9.54 12.13
N SER A 134 0.85 8.61 11.90
CA SER A 134 2.24 8.95 11.56
C SER A 134 2.36 9.71 10.23
N LEU A 135 1.53 9.39 9.23
CA LEU A 135 1.46 10.14 7.98
C LEU A 135 0.99 11.59 8.20
N ALA A 136 0.02 11.81 9.10
CA ALA A 136 -0.42 13.16 9.47
C ALA A 136 0.69 13.94 10.18
N GLU A 137 1.41 13.31 11.12
CA GLU A 137 2.55 13.93 11.81
C GLU A 137 3.68 14.32 10.84
N LEU A 138 3.91 13.50 9.80
CA LEU A 138 4.85 13.82 8.73
C LEU A 138 4.44 15.11 7.99
N LEU A 139 3.16 15.27 7.68
CA LEU A 139 2.64 16.47 7.01
C LEU A 139 2.72 17.72 7.87
N ASP A 140 2.49 17.58 9.17
CA ASP A 140 2.58 18.67 10.14
C ASP A 140 4.04 19.04 10.48
N GLY A 141 5.01 18.28 9.95
CA GLY A 141 6.44 18.49 10.23
C GLY A 141 6.84 18.08 11.66
N ARG A 142 5.98 17.34 12.37
CA ARG A 142 6.19 16.86 13.74
C ARG A 142 6.92 15.52 13.80
N MET A 143 7.01 14.82 12.66
CA MET A 143 7.78 13.58 12.57
C MET A 143 9.28 13.93 12.58
N ALA A 144 9.91 13.81 13.75
CA ALA A 144 11.36 13.89 13.86
C ALA A 144 11.95 12.82 12.92
N ALA A 145 12.90 13.22 12.08
CA ALA A 145 13.74 12.23 11.44
C ALA A 145 14.37 11.41 12.57
N ALA A 146 13.92 10.18 12.77
CA ALA A 146 14.72 9.19 13.48
C ALA A 146 15.95 8.97 12.60
N ILE A 147 16.93 9.86 12.80
CA ILE A 147 18.29 9.67 12.31
C ILE A 147 18.83 8.53 13.19
N PRO A 148 19.28 7.40 12.59
CA PRO A 148 19.88 6.32 13.35
C PRO A 148 21.12 6.80 14.13
#